data_AF-A0A376LF58-F1
#
_entry.id   AF-A0A376LF58-F1
#
_cell.length_a   1.000
_cell.length_b   1.000
_cell.length_c   1.000
_cell.angle_alpha   90.00
_cell.angle_beta   90.00
_cell.angle_gamma   90.00
#
_symmetry.space_group_name_H-M   'P 1'
#
loop_
_entity.id
_entity.type
_entity.pdbx_description
1 polymer ?
#
loop_
_entity_poly.entity_id
_entity_poly.type
_entity_poly.pdbx_seq_one_letter_code
_entity_poly.pdbx_strand_id
1 'polypeptide(L)'
;MKVWMAILISILCWQSSAWAVCPAWSPARAQEEISRLQQQIKQWDDDYWKEGKSEVEDGVYDQLSARLTQWQRCFGNETRDAMMPPLNGAVMHPVAHTGVSKMADKNALSLWMRERSDLWVQPKVDGVAVTLVYRDGKLNKAISRGNGLKGEDWTHKVRLISAVPRTVSGPLANSTLQGEIFLKREGHIQQQMGGINARAKVAGLMMRQER
;
A
#
# COMPACT_ATOMS: atom_id res chain seq x y z
N MET A 1 23.39 -36.48 -55.12
CA MET A 1 24.34 -35.35 -55.14
C MET A 1 23.60 -34.07 -54.74
N LYS A 2 24.04 -33.45 -53.62
CA LYS A 2 23.90 -32.03 -53.18
C LYS A 2 22.46 -31.45 -53.02
N VAL A 3 21.90 -31.16 -51.84
CA VAL A 3 22.32 -30.32 -50.67
C VAL A 3 22.12 -28.79 -50.91
N TRP A 4 21.33 -28.15 -50.01
CA TRP A 4 21.11 -26.70 -49.71
C TRP A 4 20.07 -25.96 -50.57
N MET A 5 19.24 -24.99 -50.14
CA MET A 5 19.03 -24.10 -48.98
C MET A 5 17.53 -23.70 -49.10
N ALA A 6 16.68 -23.59 -48.08
CA ALA A 6 16.59 -22.38 -47.27
C ALA A 6 15.54 -22.59 -46.16
N ILE A 7 16.04 -22.81 -44.95
CA ILE A 7 15.38 -22.38 -43.72
C ILE A 7 15.91 -20.97 -43.50
N LEU A 8 15.06 -19.94 -43.45
CA LEU A 8 15.24 -18.73 -42.62
C LEU A 8 14.19 -17.66 -42.92
N ILE A 9 13.57 -17.18 -41.83
CA ILE A 9 12.95 -15.86 -41.65
C ILE A 9 11.47 -15.72 -42.08
N SER A 10 10.56 -16.07 -41.16
CA SER A 10 9.36 -15.24 -40.91
C SER A 10 8.67 -15.54 -39.57
N ILE A 11 9.45 -15.83 -38.52
CA ILE A 11 8.96 -15.77 -37.13
C ILE A 11 9.70 -14.62 -36.46
N LEU A 12 9.36 -13.40 -36.86
CA LEU A 12 9.63 -12.23 -36.03
C LEU A 12 8.41 -12.03 -35.15
N CYS A 13 8.48 -12.74 -34.03
CA CYS A 13 7.78 -12.47 -32.80
C CYS A 13 7.44 -10.97 -32.66
N TRP A 14 6.15 -10.67 -32.72
CA TRP A 14 5.58 -9.52 -32.02
C TRP A 14 5.68 -9.80 -30.52
N GLN A 15 6.89 -9.69 -29.99
CA GLN A 15 7.11 -9.47 -28.57
C GLN A 15 7.20 -7.96 -28.39
N SER A 16 6.05 -7.30 -28.41
CA SER A 16 5.92 -5.98 -27.79
C SER A 16 6.04 -6.18 -26.28
N SER A 17 7.27 -6.38 -25.81
CA SER A 17 7.56 -6.07 -24.43
C SER A 17 7.39 -4.55 -24.31
N ALA A 18 6.38 -4.12 -23.56
CA ALA A 18 6.22 -2.73 -23.19
C ALA A 18 7.35 -2.38 -22.21
N TRP A 19 8.56 -2.20 -22.74
CA TRP A 19 9.65 -1.58 -22.00
C TRP A 19 9.18 -0.17 -21.69
N ALA A 20 9.21 0.21 -20.41
CA ALA A 20 8.83 1.53 -19.97
C ALA A 20 9.87 2.53 -20.50
N VAL A 21 9.68 3.01 -21.73
CA VAL A 21 10.66 3.86 -22.45
C VAL A 21 10.82 5.18 -21.71
N CYS A 22 12.07 5.53 -21.40
CA CYS A 22 12.41 6.84 -20.85
C CYS A 22 12.10 7.93 -21.89
N PRO A 23 11.41 9.01 -21.49
CA PRO A 23 11.10 10.08 -22.43
C PRO A 23 12.39 10.80 -22.87
N ALA A 24 12.47 11.18 -24.15
CA ALA A 24 13.59 11.94 -24.70
C ALA A 24 13.46 13.44 -24.33
N TRP A 25 13.65 13.76 -23.05
CA TRP A 25 13.56 15.12 -22.52
C TRP A 25 14.92 15.72 -22.21
N SER A 26 15.04 17.04 -22.34
CA SER A 26 16.16 17.80 -21.77
C SER A 26 16.16 17.68 -20.23
N PRO A 27 17.31 17.80 -19.55
CA PRO A 27 17.37 17.80 -18.08
C PRO A 27 16.45 18.83 -17.41
N ALA A 28 16.35 20.04 -17.97
CA ALA A 28 15.48 21.09 -17.44
C ALA A 28 13.99 20.69 -17.45
N ARG A 29 13.49 20.22 -18.60
CA ARG A 29 12.13 19.69 -18.71
C ARG A 29 11.87 18.51 -17.79
N ALA A 30 12.83 17.58 -17.68
CA ALA A 30 12.69 16.44 -16.79
C ALA A 30 12.52 16.87 -15.33
N GLN A 31 13.33 17.84 -14.87
CA GLN A 31 13.21 18.39 -13.53
C GLN A 31 11.85 19.06 -13.29
N GLU A 32 11.35 19.83 -14.26
CA GLU A 32 10.06 20.50 -14.18
C GLU A 32 8.89 19.51 -14.06
N GLU A 33 8.81 18.52 -14.96
CA GLU A 33 7.73 17.52 -14.97
C GLU A 33 7.76 16.61 -13.73
N ILE A 34 8.97 16.21 -13.29
CA ILE A 34 9.14 15.45 -12.04
C ILE A 34 8.67 16.28 -10.85
N SER A 35 9.10 17.56 -10.75
CA SER A 35 8.74 18.43 -9.62
C SER A 35 7.24 18.68 -9.57
N ARG A 36 6.61 18.92 -10.73
CA ARG A 36 5.16 19.12 -10.85
C ARG A 36 4.39 17.88 -10.38
N LEU A 37 4.76 16.70 -10.86
CA LEU A 37 4.10 15.45 -10.48
C LEU A 37 4.33 15.12 -9.00
N GLN A 38 5.54 15.35 -8.48
CA GLN A 38 5.85 15.22 -7.06
C GLN A 38 4.98 16.13 -6.20
N GLN A 39 4.80 17.39 -6.59
CA GLN A 39 3.96 18.33 -5.85
C GLN A 39 2.49 17.89 -5.84
N GLN A 40 1.98 17.39 -6.97
CA GLN A 40 0.61 16.87 -7.05
C GLN A 40 0.39 15.65 -6.15
N ILE A 41 1.30 14.67 -6.19
CA ILE A 41 1.24 13.49 -5.33
C ILE A 41 1.33 13.89 -3.86
N LYS A 42 2.24 14.81 -3.51
CA LYS A 42 2.36 15.33 -2.15
C LYS A 42 1.06 15.99 -1.66
N GLN A 43 0.38 16.76 -2.51
CA GLN A 43 -0.90 17.38 -2.14
C GLN A 43 -1.94 16.31 -1.83
N TRP A 44 -2.08 15.30 -2.69
CA TRP A 44 -3.00 14.18 -2.43
C TRP A 44 -2.65 13.39 -1.18
N ASP A 45 -1.36 13.19 -0.91
CA ASP A 45 -0.90 12.55 0.34
C ASP A 45 -1.32 13.38 1.56
N ASP A 46 -1.12 14.70 1.51
CA ASP A 46 -1.52 15.61 2.59
C ASP A 46 -3.04 15.58 2.81
N ASP A 47 -3.84 15.64 1.75
CA ASP A 47 -5.30 15.56 1.81
C ASP A 47 -5.77 14.21 2.39
N TYR A 48 -5.11 13.12 1.99
CA TYR A 48 -5.39 11.78 2.47
C TYR A 48 -5.07 11.63 3.97
N TRP A 49 -3.86 12.01 4.39
CA TRP A 49 -3.40 11.77 5.77
C TRP A 49 -3.92 12.78 6.77
N LYS A 50 -4.10 14.05 6.39
CA LYS A 50 -4.52 15.12 7.31
C LYS A 50 -6.02 15.35 7.28
N GLU A 51 -6.62 15.32 6.10
CA GLU A 51 -8.04 15.65 5.92
C GLU A 51 -8.93 14.42 5.77
N GLY A 52 -8.35 13.25 5.48
CA GLY A 52 -9.10 12.03 5.18
C GLY A 52 -9.88 12.11 3.86
N LYS A 53 -9.36 12.88 2.90
CA LYS A 53 -9.94 13.08 1.57
C LYS A 53 -9.11 12.37 0.51
N SER A 54 -9.79 11.76 -0.46
CA SER A 54 -9.17 11.20 -1.66
C SER A 54 -9.90 11.78 -2.85
N GLU A 55 -9.30 12.79 -3.48
CA GLU A 55 -9.86 13.46 -4.67
C GLU A 55 -9.56 12.71 -5.97
N VAL A 56 -8.63 11.75 -5.90
CA VAL A 56 -8.20 10.90 -7.01
C VAL A 56 -8.56 9.45 -6.72
N GLU A 57 -8.85 8.70 -7.77
CA GLU A 57 -9.05 7.24 -7.70
C GLU A 57 -7.71 6.53 -7.47
N ASP A 58 -7.69 5.50 -6.61
CA ASP A 58 -6.49 4.73 -6.27
C ASP A 58 -5.73 4.25 -7.50
N GLY A 59 -6.42 3.76 -8.53
CA GLY A 59 -5.77 3.29 -9.77
C GLY A 59 -5.03 4.39 -10.52
N VAL A 60 -5.56 5.62 -10.52
CA VAL A 60 -4.92 6.79 -11.13
C VAL A 60 -3.71 7.22 -10.29
N TYR A 61 -3.85 7.26 -8.96
CA TYR A 61 -2.75 7.54 -8.05
C TYR A 61 -1.61 6.54 -8.23
N ASP A 62 -1.90 5.24 -8.27
CA ASP A 62 -0.93 4.15 -8.47
C ASP A 62 -0.19 4.31 -9.80
N GLN A 63 -0.92 4.60 -10.89
CA GLN A 63 -0.33 4.81 -12.21
C GLN A 63 0.61 6.02 -12.23
N LEU A 64 0.21 7.13 -11.61
CA LEU A 64 1.00 8.35 -11.56
C LEU A 64 2.22 8.20 -10.66
N SER A 65 2.09 7.51 -9.54
CA SER A 65 3.21 7.19 -8.63
C SER A 65 4.23 6.26 -9.30
N ALA A 66 3.76 5.24 -10.03
CA ALA A 66 4.63 4.37 -10.82
C ALA A 66 5.34 5.16 -11.93
N ARG A 67 4.64 6.09 -12.59
CA ARG A 67 5.22 6.98 -13.60
C ARG A 67 6.27 7.91 -13.03
N LEU A 68 6.02 8.51 -11.86
CA LEU A 68 7.01 9.33 -11.16
C LEU A 68 8.28 8.52 -10.84
N THR A 69 8.10 7.31 -10.30
CA THR A 69 9.21 6.39 -10.00
C THR A 69 10.02 6.06 -11.25
N GLN A 70 9.34 5.80 -12.38
CA GLN A 70 9.99 5.56 -13.66
C GLN A 70 10.80 6.78 -14.11
N TRP A 71 10.23 7.98 -14.07
CA TRP A 71 10.93 9.20 -14.49
C TRP A 71 12.14 9.51 -13.61
N GLN A 72 12.02 9.35 -12.29
CA GLN A 72 13.16 9.51 -11.37
C GLN A 72 14.32 8.58 -11.74
N ARG A 73 14.03 7.31 -12.05
CA ARG A 73 15.05 6.35 -12.52
C ARG A 73 15.67 6.76 -13.86
N CYS A 74 14.87 7.24 -14.81
CA CYS A 74 15.35 7.65 -16.13
C CYS A 74 16.33 8.83 -16.08
N PHE A 75 16.14 9.76 -15.15
CA PHE A 75 16.93 10.99 -15.08
C PHE A 75 17.89 11.03 -13.88
N GLY A 76 18.14 9.89 -13.23
CA GLY A 76 19.10 9.77 -12.14
C GLY A 76 18.72 10.56 -10.87
N ASN A 77 17.44 10.87 -10.70
CA ASN A 77 16.95 11.57 -9.51
C ASN A 77 16.69 10.53 -8.41
N GLU A 78 16.97 10.86 -7.14
CA GLU A 78 16.72 9.94 -6.03
C GLU A 78 15.25 9.51 -6.04
N THR A 79 15.01 8.19 -6.11
CA THR A 79 13.68 7.63 -5.89
C THR A 79 13.33 7.85 -4.44
N ARG A 80 12.56 8.89 -4.15
CA ARG A 80 11.88 9.00 -2.87
C ARG A 80 10.81 7.92 -2.84
N ASP A 81 10.95 6.98 -1.92
CA ASP A 81 9.86 6.06 -1.58
C ASP A 81 8.59 6.85 -1.29
N ALA A 82 7.44 6.28 -1.62
CA ALA A 82 6.12 6.88 -1.36
C ALA A 82 6.10 7.47 0.06
N MET A 83 6.02 8.79 0.14
CA MET A 83 6.34 9.54 1.35
C MET A 83 5.23 9.30 2.38
N MET A 84 5.40 8.30 3.22
CA MET A 84 4.55 8.17 4.41
C MET A 84 4.71 9.42 5.27
N PRO A 85 3.64 9.88 5.94
CA PRO A 85 3.73 11.05 6.80
C PRO A 85 4.83 10.82 7.85
N PRO A 86 5.61 11.87 8.20
CA PRO A 86 6.66 11.75 9.19
C PRO A 86 6.07 11.25 10.51
N LEU A 87 6.78 10.31 11.14
CA LEU A 87 6.36 9.74 12.42
C LEU A 87 6.68 10.73 13.56
N ASN A 88 5.67 11.31 14.18
CA ASN A 88 5.79 12.17 15.35
C ASN A 88 5.75 11.29 16.61
N GLY A 89 6.88 11.13 17.30
CA GLY A 89 6.93 10.28 18.51
C GLY A 89 6.87 8.78 18.22
N ALA A 90 7.60 8.36 17.17
CA ALA A 90 7.58 7.01 16.61
C ALA A 90 7.83 5.88 17.64
N VAL A 91 6.87 4.97 17.78
CA VAL A 91 6.94 3.78 18.62
C VAL A 91 7.46 2.59 17.81
N MET A 92 8.44 1.86 18.36
CA MET A 92 8.92 0.61 17.78
C MET A 92 7.84 -0.49 17.83
N HIS A 93 7.63 -1.19 16.72
CA HIS A 93 6.81 -2.39 16.71
C HIS A 93 7.53 -3.55 17.41
N PRO A 94 6.84 -4.35 18.24
CA PRO A 94 7.41 -5.58 18.82
C PRO A 94 7.74 -6.63 17.75
N VAL A 95 6.95 -6.65 16.68
CA VAL A 95 7.12 -7.49 15.49
C VAL A 95 6.86 -6.60 14.28
N ALA A 96 7.77 -6.61 13.30
CA ALA A 96 7.64 -5.78 12.10
C ALA A 96 6.26 -6.00 11.42
N HIS A 97 5.62 -4.90 11.02
CA HIS A 97 4.34 -4.93 10.33
C HIS A 97 4.57 -4.92 8.82
N THR A 98 4.44 -6.09 8.20
CA THR A 98 4.72 -6.29 6.78
C THR A 98 3.48 -6.09 5.89
N GLY A 99 3.70 -5.81 4.61
CA GLY A 99 2.63 -5.77 3.60
C GLY A 99 2.37 -7.14 2.95
N VAL A 100 1.48 -7.13 1.96
CA VAL A 100 1.19 -8.29 1.10
C VAL A 100 1.60 -8.01 -0.34
N SER A 101 2.06 -9.04 -1.05
CA SER A 101 2.36 -8.96 -2.48
C SER A 101 1.08 -9.06 -3.30
N LYS A 102 0.87 -8.12 -4.24
CA LYS A 102 -0.24 -8.17 -5.20
C LYS A 102 0.12 -9.09 -6.35
N MET A 103 -0.78 -10.02 -6.68
CA MET A 103 -0.66 -10.82 -7.91
C MET A 103 -1.20 -10.03 -9.10
N ALA A 104 -0.52 -10.12 -10.24
CA ALA A 104 -0.89 -9.37 -11.44
C ALA A 104 -2.22 -9.85 -12.04
N ASP A 105 -2.40 -11.17 -12.11
CA ASP A 105 -3.56 -11.80 -12.73
C ASP A 105 -3.84 -13.21 -12.18
N LYS A 106 -4.85 -13.86 -12.77
CA LYS A 106 -5.28 -15.23 -12.41
C LYS A 106 -4.22 -16.29 -12.71
N ASN A 107 -3.38 -16.11 -13.73
CA ASN A 107 -2.34 -17.06 -14.09
C ASN A 107 -1.19 -17.00 -13.07
N ALA A 108 -0.76 -15.79 -12.72
CA ALA A 108 0.23 -15.55 -11.66
C ALA A 108 -0.23 -16.14 -10.32
N LEU A 109 -1.50 -15.93 -9.95
CA LEU A 109 -2.08 -16.54 -8.75
C LEU A 109 -2.06 -18.07 -8.84
N SER A 110 -2.50 -18.64 -9.96
CA SER A 110 -2.54 -20.10 -10.15
C SER A 110 -1.14 -20.72 -10.00
N LEU A 111 -0.12 -20.09 -10.60
CA LEU A 111 1.27 -20.53 -10.46
C LEU A 111 1.76 -20.42 -9.01
N TRP A 112 1.45 -19.32 -8.31
CA TRP A 112 1.79 -19.15 -6.90
C TRP A 112 1.16 -20.22 -6.00
N MET A 113 -0.06 -20.66 -6.32
CA MET A 113 -0.79 -21.68 -5.56
C MET A 113 -0.28 -23.11 -5.77
N ARG A 114 0.38 -23.43 -6.90
CA ARG A 114 0.76 -24.81 -7.26
C ARG A 114 1.58 -25.53 -6.19
N GLU A 115 2.49 -24.81 -5.54
CA GLU A 115 3.42 -25.37 -4.57
C GLU A 115 2.94 -25.19 -3.11
N ARG A 116 1.64 -24.94 -2.89
CA ARG A 116 1.08 -24.60 -1.57
C ARG A 116 -0.20 -25.37 -1.27
N SER A 117 -0.28 -26.02 -0.11
CA SER A 117 -1.50 -26.61 0.45
C SER A 117 -2.09 -25.74 1.56
N ASP A 118 -3.32 -26.06 1.99
CA ASP A 118 -3.98 -25.48 3.17
C ASP A 118 -4.12 -23.96 3.16
N LEU A 119 -4.40 -23.41 1.97
CA LEU A 119 -4.55 -21.98 1.76
C LEU A 119 -5.80 -21.44 2.47
N TRP A 120 -5.61 -20.41 3.30
CA TRP A 120 -6.69 -19.62 3.87
C TRP A 120 -6.91 -18.36 3.02
N VAL A 121 -8.11 -18.22 2.46
CA VAL A 121 -8.56 -17.00 1.78
C VAL A 121 -9.33 -16.08 2.73
N GLN A 122 -8.92 -14.81 2.80
CA GLN A 122 -9.64 -13.75 3.52
C GLN A 122 -9.95 -12.58 2.58
N PRO A 123 -11.08 -11.89 2.76
CA PRO A 123 -11.31 -10.62 2.08
C PRO A 123 -10.19 -9.63 2.44
N LYS A 124 -9.64 -8.95 1.43
CA LYS A 124 -8.75 -7.82 1.67
C LYS A 124 -9.60 -6.63 2.13
N VAL A 125 -9.52 -6.32 3.42
CA VAL A 125 -10.15 -5.13 3.98
C VAL A 125 -9.45 -3.88 3.42
N ASP A 126 -10.21 -2.83 3.19
CA ASP A 126 -9.67 -1.53 2.81
C ASP A 126 -9.78 -0.54 3.97
N GLY A 127 -8.74 -0.51 4.80
CA GLY A 127 -8.63 0.37 5.94
C GLY A 127 -7.20 0.79 6.22
N VAL A 128 -6.88 1.07 7.48
CA VAL A 128 -5.53 1.43 7.90
C VAL A 128 -4.98 0.37 8.85
N ALA A 129 -3.77 -0.09 8.58
CA ALA A 129 -3.18 -1.17 9.34
C ALA A 129 -2.76 -0.71 10.74
N VAL A 130 -3.00 -1.57 11.74
CA VAL A 130 -2.72 -1.33 13.16
C VAL A 130 -2.08 -2.56 13.79
N THR A 131 -1.19 -2.34 14.74
CA THR A 131 -0.64 -3.36 15.63
C THR A 131 -1.22 -3.15 17.04
N LEU A 132 -1.91 -4.13 17.59
CA LEU A 132 -2.39 -4.16 18.97
C LEU A 132 -1.45 -5.00 19.83
N VAL A 133 -1.06 -4.48 20.99
CA VAL A 133 -0.21 -5.19 21.95
C VAL A 133 -1.01 -5.37 23.23
N TYR A 134 -1.29 -6.63 23.56
CA TYR A 134 -1.90 -7.03 24.83
C TYR A 134 -0.83 -7.51 25.80
N ARG A 135 -0.89 -7.02 27.04
CA ARG A 135 -0.04 -7.45 28.16
C ARG A 135 -0.93 -7.71 29.37
N ASP A 136 -0.74 -8.85 30.02
CA ASP A 136 -1.53 -9.28 31.18
C ASP A 136 -3.05 -9.13 30.96
N GLY A 137 -3.50 -9.46 29.75
CA GLY A 137 -4.90 -9.42 29.36
C GLY A 137 -5.46 -8.02 29.12
N LYS A 138 -4.63 -6.96 29.08
CA LYS A 138 -5.06 -5.57 28.82
C LYS A 138 -4.44 -5.01 27.56
N LEU A 139 -5.19 -4.22 26.80
CA LEU A 139 -4.66 -3.47 25.66
C LEU A 139 -3.61 -2.46 26.14
N ASN A 140 -2.34 -2.80 25.97
CA ASN A 140 -1.20 -1.99 26.41
C ASN A 140 -0.88 -0.89 25.40
N LYS A 141 -0.81 -1.24 24.10
CA LYS A 141 -0.53 -0.29 23.02
C LYS A 141 -1.34 -0.59 21.76
N ALA A 142 -1.62 0.44 20.98
CA ALA A 142 -2.01 0.33 19.58
C ALA A 142 -1.11 1.23 18.74
N ILE A 143 -0.51 0.68 17.69
CA ILE A 143 0.53 1.36 16.90
C ILE A 143 0.11 1.37 15.43
N SER A 144 0.19 2.52 14.76
CA SER A 144 -0.02 2.58 13.30
C SER A 144 1.05 1.78 12.55
N ARG A 145 0.83 1.46 11.27
CA ARG A 145 1.87 0.76 10.49
C ARG A 145 3.18 1.54 10.44
N GLY A 146 3.10 2.84 10.16
CA GLY A 146 4.24 3.66 9.76
C GLY A 146 5.09 2.95 8.71
N ASN A 147 6.41 2.95 8.88
CA ASN A 147 7.34 2.29 7.96
C ASN A 147 7.45 0.76 8.18
N GLY A 148 6.58 0.17 9.00
CA GLY A 148 6.58 -1.25 9.35
C GLY A 148 7.49 -1.61 10.52
N LEU A 149 8.53 -0.82 10.80
CA LEU A 149 9.41 -0.99 11.97
C LEU A 149 9.02 -0.06 13.12
N LYS A 150 8.56 1.14 12.78
CA LYS A 150 8.06 2.17 13.68
C LYS A 150 6.73 2.72 13.18
N GLY A 151 5.87 3.11 14.10
CA GLY A 151 4.59 3.76 13.81
C GLY A 151 4.19 4.80 14.86
N GLU A 152 3.02 5.39 14.68
CA GLU A 152 2.42 6.34 15.62
C GLU A 152 1.74 5.61 16.78
N ASP A 153 1.74 6.21 17.97
CA ASP A 153 0.91 5.71 19.07
C ASP A 153 -0.55 6.11 18.84
N TRP A 154 -1.39 5.11 18.59
CA TRP A 154 -2.84 5.25 18.41
C TRP A 154 -3.64 4.73 19.61
N THR A 155 -2.99 4.42 20.73
CA THR A 155 -3.60 3.73 21.87
C THR A 155 -4.86 4.43 22.39
N HIS A 156 -4.82 5.75 22.56
CA HIS A 156 -5.96 6.51 23.06
C HIS A 156 -7.18 6.37 22.13
N LYS A 157 -7.00 6.61 20.83
CA LYS A 157 -8.06 6.54 19.82
C LYS A 157 -8.60 5.13 19.66
N VAL A 158 -7.72 4.13 19.62
CA VAL A 158 -8.12 2.73 19.46
C VAL A 158 -8.95 2.23 20.64
N ARG A 159 -8.69 2.72 21.87
CA ARG A 159 -9.52 2.40 23.05
C ARG A 159 -10.96 2.92 22.99
N LEU A 160 -11.24 3.87 22.10
CA LEU A 160 -12.58 4.39 21.82
C LEU A 160 -13.35 3.50 20.83
N ILE A 161 -12.66 2.62 20.09
CA ILE A 161 -13.29 1.70 19.13
C ILE A 161 -13.89 0.53 19.90
N SER A 162 -15.22 0.47 19.96
CA SER A 162 -15.96 -0.56 20.73
C SER A 162 -15.66 -2.00 20.29
N ALA A 163 -15.34 -2.20 19.00
CA ALA A 163 -15.00 -3.50 18.46
C ALA A 163 -13.62 -4.02 18.90
N VAL A 164 -12.76 -3.16 19.47
CA VAL A 164 -11.44 -3.57 19.99
C VAL A 164 -11.59 -3.89 21.48
N PRO A 165 -11.40 -5.16 21.90
CA PRO A 165 -11.52 -5.53 23.30
C PRO A 165 -10.48 -4.80 24.15
N ARG A 166 -10.91 -4.15 25.24
CA ARG A 166 -9.99 -3.54 26.21
C ARG A 166 -9.24 -4.59 27.01
N THR A 167 -9.87 -5.75 27.20
CA THR A 167 -9.32 -6.91 27.87
C THR A 167 -9.52 -8.18 27.05
N VAL A 168 -8.57 -9.09 27.17
CA VAL A 168 -8.57 -10.42 26.55
C VAL A 168 -8.03 -11.44 27.56
N SER A 169 -8.31 -12.73 27.34
CA SER A 169 -7.89 -13.80 28.24
C SER A 169 -7.22 -14.94 27.49
N GLY A 170 -6.69 -15.91 28.24
CA GLY A 170 -6.08 -17.11 27.68
C GLY A 170 -4.85 -16.79 26.79
N PRO A 171 -4.70 -17.45 25.64
CA PRO A 171 -3.53 -17.26 24.76
C PRO A 171 -3.32 -15.81 24.29
N LEU A 172 -4.38 -14.99 24.26
CA LEU A 172 -4.29 -13.61 23.81
C LEU A 172 -3.79 -12.63 24.88
N ALA A 173 -3.74 -13.05 26.15
CA ALA A 173 -3.41 -12.16 27.27
C ALA A 173 -2.04 -11.47 27.13
N ASN A 174 -1.08 -12.15 26.47
CA ASN A 174 0.24 -11.64 26.15
C ASN A 174 0.52 -11.84 24.66
N SER A 175 -0.10 -11.02 23.82
CA SER A 175 -0.06 -11.17 22.36
C SER A 175 0.18 -9.86 21.63
N THR A 176 0.70 -9.96 20.40
CA THR A 176 0.77 -8.88 19.44
C THR A 176 -0.09 -9.29 18.25
N LEU A 177 -1.10 -8.48 17.93
CA LEU A 177 -2.06 -8.75 16.87
C LEU A 177 -1.93 -7.66 15.81
N GLN A 178 -1.82 -8.05 14.55
CA GLN A 178 -1.82 -7.13 13.42
C GLN A 178 -3.14 -7.27 12.67
N GLY A 179 -3.72 -6.14 12.31
CA GLY A 179 -5.00 -6.09 11.63
C GLY A 179 -5.25 -4.73 11.02
N GLU A 180 -6.52 -4.45 10.74
CA GLU A 180 -6.93 -3.26 9.98
C GLU A 180 -8.09 -2.57 10.69
N ILE A 181 -7.99 -1.25 10.87
CA ILE A 181 -9.09 -0.39 11.30
C ILE A 181 -9.78 0.09 10.04
N PHE A 182 -11.09 -0.10 9.95
CA PHE A 182 -11.86 0.23 8.76
C PHE A 182 -13.25 0.74 9.14
N LEU A 183 -13.86 1.47 8.21
CA LEU A 183 -15.24 1.90 8.36
C LEU A 183 -16.16 0.80 7.87
N LYS A 184 -16.90 0.15 8.79
CA LYS A 184 -17.84 -0.91 8.42
C LYS A 184 -18.94 -0.33 7.53
N ARG A 185 -19.16 -0.98 6.38
CA ARG A 185 -20.23 -0.68 5.43
C ARG A 185 -20.91 -1.97 5.05
N GLU A 186 -22.17 -2.09 5.42
CA GLU A 186 -22.93 -3.31 5.18
C GLU A 186 -23.15 -3.51 3.68
N GLY A 187 -22.84 -4.71 3.19
CA GLY A 187 -22.98 -5.09 1.78
C GLY A 187 -22.03 -4.39 0.81
N HIS A 188 -21.12 -3.53 1.27
CA HIS A 188 -20.20 -2.83 0.36
C HIS A 188 -19.08 -3.75 -0.13
N ILE A 189 -19.03 -3.95 -1.44
CA ILE A 189 -17.95 -4.66 -2.12
C ILE A 189 -17.31 -3.68 -3.10
N GLN A 190 -16.13 -3.16 -2.75
CA GLN A 190 -15.44 -2.11 -3.52
C GLN A 190 -15.22 -2.47 -4.99
N GLN A 191 -14.94 -3.74 -5.31
CA GLN A 191 -14.76 -4.18 -6.70
C GLN A 191 -16.04 -4.01 -7.54
N GLN A 192 -17.22 -4.13 -6.94
CA GLN A 192 -18.51 -4.07 -7.63
C GLN A 192 -19.13 -2.67 -7.56
N MET A 193 -18.91 -1.97 -6.45
CA MET A 193 -19.61 -0.72 -6.11
C MET A 193 -18.71 0.51 -6.17
N GLY A 194 -17.41 0.34 -6.42
CA GLY A 194 -16.42 1.41 -6.42
C GLY A 194 -15.94 1.83 -5.02
N GLY A 195 -14.89 2.65 -5.01
CA GLY A 195 -14.34 3.25 -3.79
C GLY A 195 -15.23 4.35 -3.23
N ILE A 196 -15.48 4.34 -1.93
CA ILE A 196 -16.31 5.35 -1.24
C ILE A 196 -15.49 6.26 -0.31
N ASN A 197 -14.16 6.27 -0.52
CA ASN A 197 -13.20 6.98 0.31
C ASN A 197 -13.27 6.58 1.81
N ALA A 198 -13.61 5.32 2.10
CA ALA A 198 -13.71 4.83 3.47
C ALA A 198 -12.34 4.79 4.15
N ARG A 199 -11.33 4.31 3.43
CA ARG A 199 -9.94 4.22 3.88
C ARG A 199 -9.37 5.56 4.32
N ALA A 200 -9.46 6.61 3.47
CA ALA A 200 -8.90 7.91 3.83
C ALA A 200 -9.66 8.54 5.01
N LYS A 201 -10.99 8.39 5.09
CA LYS A 201 -11.75 8.86 6.27
C LYS A 201 -11.21 8.25 7.57
N VAL A 202 -10.93 6.95 7.58
CA VAL A 202 -10.32 6.30 8.74
C VAL A 202 -8.90 6.81 8.98
N ALA A 203 -8.08 6.94 7.93
CA ALA A 203 -6.73 7.49 8.05
C ALA A 203 -6.72 8.88 8.69
N GLY A 204 -7.56 9.80 8.19
CA GLY A 204 -7.70 11.15 8.73
C GLY A 204 -8.19 11.17 10.18
N LEU A 205 -9.18 10.33 10.53
CA LEU A 205 -9.64 10.20 11.93
C LEU A 205 -8.53 9.71 12.86
N MET A 206 -7.73 8.74 12.42
CA MET A 206 -6.64 8.18 13.22
C MET A 206 -5.42 9.11 13.30
N MET A 207 -5.17 9.95 12.30
CA MET A 207 -4.02 10.87 12.27
C MET A 207 -4.32 12.26 12.87
N ARG A 208 -5.59 12.63 13.00
CA ARG A 208 -5.99 13.93 13.59
C ARG A 208 -5.44 14.10 15.01
N GLN A 209 -4.62 15.12 15.24
CA GLN A 209 -4.17 15.46 16.59
C GLN A 209 -5.35 15.97 17.43
N GLU A 210 -5.44 15.55 18.69
CA GLU A 210 -6.42 16.09 19.63
C GLU A 210 -6.04 17.57 19.86
N ARG A 211 -6.98 18.48 19.61
CA ARG A 211 -6.81 19.92 19.87
C ARG A 211 -7.06 20.20 21.34
#